data_AF-A0A8S3S5F2-F1
#
_entry.id   AF-A0A8S3S5F2-F1
#
_cell.length_a   1.000
_cell.length_b   1.000
_cell.length_c   1.000
_cell.angle_alpha   90.00
_cell.angle_beta   90.00
_cell.angle_gamma   90.00
#
_symmetry.space_group_name_H-M   'P 1'
#
loop_
_entity.id
_entity.type
_entity.pdbx_description
1 polymer ?
#
loop_
_entity_poly.entity_id
_entity_poly.type
_entity_poly.pdbx_seq_one_letter_code
_entity_poly.pdbx_strand_id
1 'polypeptide(L)'
;MAASTKSKWKRLKESLSPKLYMKYAFHPEYCLPAMILLIVAEIFVNLIVIQKIKYTEIDWTAYMQEVEGVVNGTYDYLKLKGDTGPLVYPAGFVYIYTALYYITDHGTNIKLGQYIFAVLYILSLVVIFDIYRRCKTIPPYAYIFMCCASYRIHSIYILRLFNDPIAMLFLYIAVDLFLQDKWSTGCLMFSLGVSVKMNVLLFAPALLVLLLVRHGTMATAKYLTICALPQIILAIPFLLVNPWGYIIQSFNLGRQFFYVWTVNWRLIPEDLFLDKKFQLLLLASHAVCLLLFFHFKWKRILLLGCIELSWNTYPSTVFSSSLLHGSHFIILTSLWWSPLYTPQKKVVVASKMH
;
A
#
# COMPACT_ATOMS: atom_id res chain seq x y z
N MET A 1 -15.84 -25.37 50.79
CA MET A 1 -16.07 -25.29 49.32
C MET A 1 -16.69 -23.97 48.84
N ALA A 2 -17.65 -23.34 49.55
CA ALA A 2 -18.35 -22.13 49.07
C ALA A 2 -17.51 -20.83 48.93
N ALA A 3 -16.42 -20.67 49.72
CA ALA A 3 -15.55 -19.49 49.66
C ALA A 3 -14.66 -19.44 48.39
N SER A 4 -14.26 -20.60 47.88
CA SER A 4 -13.50 -20.75 46.62
C SER A 4 -14.33 -20.37 45.39
N THR A 5 -15.61 -20.73 45.40
CA THR A 5 -16.56 -20.40 44.33
C THR A 5 -16.86 -18.90 44.29
N LYS A 6 -17.10 -18.24 45.43
CA LYS A 6 -17.29 -16.77 45.49
C LYS A 6 -16.07 -15.99 44.96
N SER A 7 -14.85 -16.48 45.20
CA SER A 7 -13.61 -15.90 44.66
C SER A 7 -13.52 -16.03 43.13
N LYS A 8 -13.90 -17.18 42.57
CA LYS A 8 -13.96 -17.39 41.11
C LYS A 8 -15.02 -16.51 40.45
N TRP A 9 -16.22 -16.42 41.03
CA TRP A 9 -17.30 -15.57 40.51
C TRP A 9 -16.97 -14.08 40.59
N LYS A 10 -16.29 -13.62 41.64
CA LYS A 10 -15.82 -12.23 41.75
C LYS A 10 -14.76 -11.90 40.69
N ARG A 11 -13.80 -12.81 40.46
CA ARG A 11 -12.81 -12.67 39.36
C ARG A 11 -13.46 -12.68 37.97
N LEU A 12 -14.48 -13.51 37.76
CA LEU A 12 -15.24 -13.53 36.49
C LEU A 12 -16.03 -12.23 36.27
N LYS A 13 -16.59 -11.66 37.35
CA LYS A 13 -17.34 -10.39 37.29
C LYS A 13 -16.42 -9.18 37.07
N GLU A 14 -15.20 -9.21 37.63
CA GLU A 14 -14.15 -8.22 37.37
C GLU A 14 -13.59 -8.34 35.94
N SER A 15 -13.49 -9.57 35.38
CA SER A 15 -13.12 -9.80 33.97
C SER A 15 -14.22 -9.42 32.98
N LEU A 16 -15.45 -9.18 33.43
CA LEU A 16 -16.61 -8.76 32.64
C LEU A 16 -17.06 -7.33 33.03
N SER A 17 -16.17 -6.52 33.59
CA SER A 17 -16.51 -5.15 33.97
C SER A 17 -16.72 -4.27 32.72
N PRO A 18 -17.75 -3.40 32.67
CA PRO A 18 -18.00 -2.50 31.54
C PRO A 18 -16.80 -1.63 31.16
N LYS A 19 -15.96 -1.28 32.16
CA LYS A 19 -14.72 -0.53 31.95
C LYS A 19 -13.68 -1.29 31.13
N LEU A 20 -13.62 -2.62 31.28
CA LEU A 20 -12.71 -3.46 30.50
C LEU A 20 -13.17 -3.55 29.03
N TYR A 21 -14.48 -3.65 28.79
CA TYR A 21 -15.03 -3.61 27.43
C TYR A 21 -14.77 -2.28 26.72
N MET A 22 -14.99 -1.15 27.41
CA MET A 22 -14.65 0.17 26.88
C MET A 22 -13.17 0.27 26.54
N LYS A 23 -12.30 -0.35 27.36
CA LYS A 23 -10.87 -0.39 27.12
C LYS A 23 -10.51 -1.12 25.82
N TYR A 24 -11.02 -2.33 25.62
CA TYR A 24 -10.76 -3.13 24.41
C TYR A 24 -11.48 -2.62 23.16
N ALA A 25 -12.55 -1.84 23.29
CA ALA A 25 -13.27 -1.28 22.15
C ALA A 25 -12.65 0.04 21.66
N PHE A 26 -12.19 0.91 22.57
CA PHE A 26 -11.85 2.30 22.24
C PHE A 26 -10.38 2.66 22.39
N HIS A 27 -9.56 1.90 23.12
CA HIS A 27 -8.15 2.25 23.29
C HIS A 27 -7.26 1.56 22.24
N PRO A 28 -6.55 2.32 21.38
CA PRO A 28 -5.72 1.76 20.30
C PRO A 28 -4.64 0.77 20.75
N GLU A 29 -4.19 0.87 22.01
CA GLU A 29 -3.17 -0.04 22.57
C GLU A 29 -3.68 -1.47 22.80
N TYR A 30 -5.00 -1.68 22.83
CA TYR A 30 -5.63 -2.96 23.15
C TYR A 30 -6.34 -3.57 21.94
N CYS A 31 -5.76 -3.43 20.74
CA CYS A 31 -6.33 -3.90 19.48
C CYS A 31 -6.12 -5.40 19.18
N LEU A 32 -5.13 -6.05 19.82
CA LEU A 32 -4.78 -7.46 19.50
C LEU A 32 -5.95 -8.45 19.57
N PRO A 33 -6.81 -8.46 20.61
CA PRO A 33 -7.94 -9.39 20.64
C PRO A 33 -8.93 -9.18 19.50
N ALA A 34 -9.20 -7.92 19.13
CA ALA A 34 -10.08 -7.58 18.02
C ALA A 34 -9.47 -8.05 16.68
N MET A 35 -8.16 -7.85 16.48
CA MET A 35 -7.44 -8.31 15.29
C MET A 35 -7.56 -9.84 15.12
N ILE A 36 -7.28 -10.61 16.18
CA ILE A 36 -7.33 -12.08 16.14
C ILE A 36 -8.75 -12.55 15.84
N LEU A 37 -9.75 -11.99 16.52
CA LEU A 37 -11.16 -12.33 16.30
C LEU A 37 -11.57 -12.06 14.84
N LEU A 38 -11.21 -10.90 14.30
CA LEU A 38 -11.54 -10.51 12.93
C LEU A 38 -10.80 -11.37 11.89
N ILE A 39 -9.54 -11.71 12.10
CA ILE A 39 -8.79 -12.63 11.22
C ILE A 39 -9.48 -14.00 11.18
N VAL A 40 -9.84 -14.55 12.35
CA VAL A 40 -10.54 -15.84 12.43
C VAL A 40 -11.90 -15.76 11.73
N ALA A 41 -12.68 -14.70 11.98
CA ALA A 41 -13.96 -14.48 11.31
C ALA A 41 -13.79 -14.41 9.78
N GLU A 42 -12.79 -13.68 9.30
CA GLU A 42 -12.51 -13.52 7.87
C GLU A 42 -12.06 -14.83 7.21
N ILE A 43 -11.36 -15.73 7.92
CA ILE A 43 -11.08 -17.08 7.40
C ILE A 43 -12.40 -17.81 7.11
N PHE A 44 -13.35 -17.79 8.04
CA PHE A 44 -14.66 -18.42 7.83
C PHE A 44 -15.44 -17.76 6.70
N VAL A 45 -15.45 -16.43 6.62
CA VAL A 45 -16.11 -15.69 5.53
C VAL A 45 -15.53 -16.09 4.18
N ASN A 46 -14.20 -16.15 4.03
CA ASN A 46 -13.57 -16.57 2.78
C ASN A 46 -13.98 -17.99 2.40
N LEU A 47 -13.99 -18.94 3.34
CA LEU A 47 -14.45 -20.31 3.09
C LEU A 47 -15.92 -20.37 2.65
N ILE A 48 -16.79 -19.61 3.32
CA ILE A 48 -18.22 -19.53 2.97
C ILE A 48 -18.39 -18.95 1.56
N VAL A 49 -17.72 -17.85 1.25
CA VAL A 49 -17.81 -17.21 -0.07
C VAL A 49 -17.32 -18.16 -1.17
N ILE A 50 -16.18 -18.83 -0.97
CA ILE A 50 -15.64 -19.81 -1.92
C ILE A 50 -16.62 -20.97 -2.17
N GLN A 51 -17.40 -21.38 -1.17
CA GLN A 51 -18.36 -22.48 -1.31
C GLN A 51 -19.73 -22.05 -1.85
N LYS A 52 -20.20 -20.85 -1.51
CA LYS A 52 -21.58 -20.41 -1.76
C LYS A 52 -21.71 -19.46 -2.95
N ILE A 53 -20.67 -18.73 -3.29
CA ILE A 53 -20.70 -17.73 -4.36
C ILE A 53 -19.98 -18.27 -5.59
N LYS A 54 -20.64 -18.16 -6.74
CA LYS A 54 -20.06 -18.59 -8.02
C LYS A 54 -18.87 -17.70 -8.38
N TYR A 55 -17.79 -18.33 -8.82
CA TYR A 55 -16.63 -17.65 -9.40
C TYR A 55 -17.03 -16.80 -10.61
N THR A 56 -16.43 -15.61 -10.73
CA THR A 56 -16.65 -14.70 -11.86
C THR A 56 -15.34 -14.45 -12.57
N GLU A 57 -15.19 -15.06 -13.73
CA GLU A 57 -14.04 -14.86 -14.60
C GLU A 57 -14.01 -13.41 -15.13
N ILE A 58 -12.83 -12.78 -15.05
CA ILE A 58 -12.56 -11.49 -15.68
C ILE A 58 -11.18 -11.54 -16.33
N ASP A 59 -10.13 -11.68 -15.51
CA ASP A 59 -8.75 -11.59 -15.99
C ASP A 59 -7.91 -12.86 -15.73
N TRP A 60 -8.38 -13.83 -14.95
CA TRP A 60 -7.59 -15.01 -14.58
C TRP A 60 -7.17 -15.82 -15.81
N THR A 61 -8.12 -16.12 -16.70
CA THR A 61 -7.83 -16.83 -17.96
C THR A 61 -6.83 -16.05 -18.80
N ALA A 62 -7.01 -14.73 -18.91
CA ALA A 62 -6.10 -13.88 -19.65
C ALA A 62 -4.69 -13.90 -19.05
N TYR A 63 -4.57 -13.86 -17.72
CA TYR A 63 -3.27 -14.00 -17.04
C TYR A 63 -2.59 -15.33 -17.36
N MET A 64 -3.34 -16.44 -17.39
CA MET A 64 -2.80 -17.76 -17.74
C MET A 64 -2.30 -17.80 -19.19
N GLN A 65 -3.05 -17.25 -20.13
CA GLN A 65 -2.66 -17.15 -21.54
C GLN A 65 -1.42 -16.26 -21.75
N GLU A 66 -1.35 -15.13 -21.04
CA GLU A 66 -0.20 -14.22 -21.09
C GLU A 66 1.09 -14.91 -20.63
N VAL A 67 1.05 -15.66 -19.51
CA VAL A 67 2.23 -16.38 -19.01
C VAL A 67 2.52 -17.65 -19.80
N GLU A 68 1.51 -18.32 -20.35
CA GLU A 68 1.67 -19.46 -21.25
C GLU A 68 2.49 -19.08 -22.49
N GLY A 69 2.30 -17.87 -23.04
CA GLY A 69 3.14 -17.33 -24.11
C GLY A 69 4.64 -17.32 -23.74
N VAL A 70 4.98 -16.97 -22.50
CA VAL A 70 6.35 -16.97 -21.98
C VAL A 70 6.86 -18.39 -21.76
N VAL A 71 6.03 -19.27 -21.19
CA VAL A 71 6.34 -20.71 -21.03
C VAL A 71 6.66 -21.36 -22.38
N ASN A 72 5.97 -20.96 -23.44
CA ASN A 72 6.19 -21.42 -24.81
C ASN A 72 7.36 -20.72 -25.52
N GLY A 73 8.17 -19.93 -24.80
CA GLY A 73 9.41 -19.33 -25.31
C GLY A 73 9.25 -17.93 -25.92
N THR A 74 8.10 -17.27 -25.78
CA THR A 74 7.91 -15.90 -26.26
C THR A 74 8.33 -14.89 -25.20
N TYR A 75 9.44 -14.20 -25.41
CA TYR A 75 9.94 -13.15 -24.50
C TYR A 75 9.75 -11.72 -25.06
N ASP A 76 9.13 -11.58 -26.23
CA ASP A 76 8.77 -10.28 -26.80
C ASP A 76 7.41 -9.82 -26.26
N TYR A 77 7.42 -8.82 -25.36
CA TYR A 77 6.21 -8.28 -24.72
C TYR A 77 5.14 -7.78 -25.68
N LEU A 78 5.52 -7.39 -26.91
CA LEU A 78 4.55 -6.95 -27.92
C LEU A 78 3.70 -8.12 -28.47
N LYS A 79 4.14 -9.37 -28.25
CA LYS A 79 3.46 -10.59 -28.70
C LYS A 79 2.68 -11.28 -27.58
N LEU A 80 2.93 -10.92 -26.32
CA LEU A 80 2.27 -11.50 -25.15
C LEU A 80 0.89 -10.85 -24.95
N LYS A 81 -0.16 -11.65 -25.02
CA LYS A 81 -1.55 -11.22 -24.87
C LYS A 81 -2.46 -12.35 -24.43
N GLY A 82 -3.52 -12.01 -23.72
CA GLY A 82 -4.65 -12.88 -23.43
C GLY A 82 -5.95 -12.34 -24.01
N ASP A 83 -7.07 -12.94 -23.63
CA ASP A 83 -8.41 -12.58 -24.11
C ASP A 83 -8.82 -11.15 -23.75
N THR A 84 -8.27 -10.59 -22.67
CA THR A 84 -8.56 -9.21 -22.22
C THR A 84 -7.60 -8.17 -22.77
N GLY A 85 -6.63 -8.56 -23.61
CA GLY A 85 -5.71 -7.67 -24.28
C GLY A 85 -4.24 -8.05 -24.09
N PRO A 86 -3.31 -7.14 -24.42
CA PRO A 86 -1.89 -7.43 -24.31
C PRO A 86 -1.42 -7.36 -22.85
N LEU A 87 -0.41 -8.18 -22.52
CA LEU A 87 0.26 -8.17 -21.22
C LEU A 87 0.77 -6.77 -20.94
N VAL A 88 0.37 -6.14 -19.84
CA VAL A 88 0.85 -4.79 -19.44
C VAL A 88 1.41 -4.74 -18.03
N TYR A 89 1.78 -5.89 -17.51
CA TYR A 89 2.32 -6.01 -16.17
C TYR A 89 3.83 -6.24 -16.27
N PRO A 90 4.65 -5.67 -15.36
CA PRO A 90 6.09 -5.90 -15.42
C PRO A 90 6.48 -7.34 -15.10
N ALA A 91 7.75 -7.68 -15.29
CA ALA A 91 8.24 -9.06 -15.27
C ALA A 91 7.93 -9.85 -13.98
N GLY A 92 7.81 -9.18 -12.83
CA GLY A 92 7.45 -9.84 -11.57
C GLY A 92 6.07 -10.50 -11.62
N PHE A 93 5.11 -9.91 -12.33
CA PHE A 93 3.82 -10.55 -12.59
C PHE A 93 4.00 -11.87 -13.33
N VAL A 94 4.80 -11.87 -14.40
CA VAL A 94 5.02 -13.06 -15.23
C VAL A 94 5.53 -14.21 -14.36
N TYR A 95 6.58 -14.01 -13.57
CA TYR A 95 7.13 -15.08 -12.74
C TYR A 95 6.15 -15.62 -11.70
N ILE A 96 5.43 -14.73 -11.01
CA ILE A 96 4.46 -15.14 -10.00
C ILE A 96 3.29 -15.90 -10.64
N TYR A 97 2.77 -15.41 -11.76
CA TYR A 97 1.66 -16.05 -12.45
C TYR A 97 2.08 -17.31 -13.23
N THR A 98 3.33 -17.43 -13.69
CA THR A 98 3.88 -18.71 -14.16
C THR A 98 3.91 -19.75 -13.03
N ALA A 99 4.28 -19.37 -11.81
CA ALA A 99 4.21 -20.29 -10.68
C ALA A 99 2.77 -20.71 -10.38
N LEU A 100 1.83 -19.76 -10.37
CA LEU A 100 0.40 -20.06 -10.20
C LEU A 100 -0.15 -20.95 -11.33
N TYR A 101 0.27 -20.70 -12.57
CA TYR A 101 -0.10 -21.50 -13.74
C TYR A 101 0.23 -22.97 -13.52
N TYR A 102 1.46 -23.31 -13.12
CA TYR A 102 1.82 -24.70 -12.84
C TYR A 102 1.12 -25.28 -11.60
N ILE A 103 0.99 -24.50 -10.52
CA ILE A 103 0.36 -24.98 -9.27
C ILE A 103 -1.13 -25.30 -9.50
N THR A 104 -1.81 -24.56 -10.35
CA THR A 104 -3.26 -24.66 -10.58
C THR A 104 -3.63 -25.51 -11.79
N ASP A 105 -2.75 -26.42 -12.21
CA ASP A 105 -2.92 -27.24 -13.40
C ASP A 105 -3.24 -26.38 -14.64
N HIS A 106 -2.27 -25.53 -14.99
CA HIS A 106 -2.32 -24.62 -16.14
C HIS A 106 -3.50 -23.63 -16.05
N GLY A 107 -3.90 -23.27 -14.83
CA GLY A 107 -5.00 -22.35 -14.57
C GLY A 107 -6.39 -22.96 -14.51
N THR A 108 -6.54 -24.27 -14.72
CA THR A 108 -7.85 -24.94 -14.76
C THR A 108 -8.43 -25.22 -13.38
N ASN A 109 -7.58 -25.43 -12.38
CA ASN A 109 -7.99 -25.65 -10.99
C ASN A 109 -8.27 -24.32 -10.28
N ILE A 110 -9.37 -23.68 -10.66
CA ILE A 110 -9.83 -22.40 -10.08
C ILE A 110 -10.00 -22.51 -8.57
N LYS A 111 -10.50 -23.65 -8.07
CA LYS A 111 -10.77 -23.82 -6.64
C LYS A 111 -9.49 -23.73 -5.81
N LEU A 112 -8.41 -24.36 -6.27
CA LEU A 112 -7.10 -24.22 -5.66
C LEU A 112 -6.61 -22.76 -5.72
N GLY A 113 -6.78 -22.09 -6.86
CA GLY A 113 -6.51 -20.66 -7.01
C GLY A 113 -7.25 -19.82 -5.96
N GLN A 114 -8.55 -20.05 -5.76
CA GLN A 114 -9.35 -19.35 -4.75
C GLN A 114 -8.81 -19.55 -3.34
N TYR A 115 -8.35 -20.76 -2.98
CA TYR A 115 -7.74 -21.00 -1.67
C TYR A 115 -6.39 -20.28 -1.51
N ILE A 116 -5.55 -20.26 -2.55
CA ILE A 116 -4.29 -19.50 -2.54
C ILE A 116 -4.58 -18.01 -2.32
N PHE A 117 -5.56 -17.46 -3.03
CA PHE A 117 -5.96 -16.05 -2.87
C PHE A 117 -6.65 -15.76 -1.54
N ALA A 118 -7.32 -16.74 -0.92
CA ALA A 118 -7.82 -16.60 0.44
C ALA A 118 -6.67 -16.51 1.46
N VAL A 119 -5.62 -17.31 1.29
CA VAL A 119 -4.41 -17.18 2.12
C VAL A 119 -3.77 -15.81 1.92
N LEU A 120 -3.62 -15.37 0.66
CA LEU A 120 -3.09 -14.05 0.33
C LEU A 120 -3.92 -12.93 0.99
N TYR A 121 -5.25 -13.04 0.98
CA TYR A 121 -6.15 -12.11 1.63
C TYR A 121 -5.90 -12.01 3.14
N ILE A 122 -5.79 -13.16 3.82
CA ILE A 122 -5.53 -13.19 5.27
C ILE A 122 -4.14 -12.62 5.58
N LEU A 123 -3.12 -12.91 4.78
CA LEU A 123 -1.79 -12.31 4.93
C LEU A 123 -1.83 -10.79 4.78
N SER A 124 -2.51 -10.27 3.76
CA SER A 124 -2.73 -8.82 3.60
C SER A 124 -3.40 -8.21 4.81
N LEU A 125 -4.45 -8.85 5.33
CA LEU A 125 -5.17 -8.37 6.51
C LEU A 125 -4.28 -8.33 7.75
N VAL A 126 -3.46 -9.36 7.97
CA VAL A 126 -2.49 -9.40 9.09
C VAL A 126 -1.51 -8.24 9.02
N VAL A 127 -0.92 -7.97 7.85
CA VAL A 127 0.03 -6.87 7.67
C VAL A 127 -0.65 -5.51 7.86
N ILE A 128 -1.85 -5.33 7.31
CA ILE A 128 -2.63 -4.09 7.48
C ILE A 128 -2.94 -3.84 8.97
N PHE A 129 -3.37 -4.87 9.69
CA PHE A 129 -3.61 -4.75 11.12
C PHE A 129 -2.33 -4.45 11.90
N ASP A 130 -1.18 -5.01 11.50
CA ASP A 130 0.09 -4.69 12.14
C ASP A 130 0.49 -3.22 11.95
N ILE A 131 0.30 -2.68 10.75
CA ILE A 131 0.48 -1.26 10.44
C ILE A 131 -0.38 -0.40 11.38
N TYR A 132 -1.69 -0.68 11.49
CA TYR A 132 -2.58 0.09 12.36
C TYR A 132 -2.21 -0.03 13.84
N ARG A 133 -1.84 -1.23 14.30
CA ARG A 133 -1.38 -1.48 15.66
C ARG A 133 -0.12 -0.68 15.99
N ARG A 134 0.83 -0.57 15.05
CA ARG A 134 2.07 0.23 15.21
C ARG A 134 1.80 1.72 15.23
N CYS A 135 0.88 2.19 14.40
CA CYS A 135 0.47 3.60 14.37
C CYS A 135 -0.21 4.03 15.68
N LYS A 136 -0.89 3.11 16.39
CA LYS A 136 -1.63 3.38 17.65
C LYS A 136 -2.64 4.53 17.54
N THR A 137 -3.14 4.81 16.34
CA THR A 137 -4.08 5.90 16.08
C THR A 137 -5.52 5.43 16.02
N ILE A 138 -5.76 4.21 15.53
CA ILE A 138 -7.11 3.72 15.22
C ILE A 138 -7.63 2.85 16.37
N PRO A 139 -8.83 3.16 16.92
CA PRO A 139 -9.44 2.37 17.98
C PRO A 139 -9.94 1.01 17.45
N PRO A 140 -9.94 -0.05 18.29
CA PRO A 140 -10.29 -1.40 17.85
C PRO A 140 -11.68 -1.55 17.22
N TYR A 141 -12.70 -0.80 17.67
CA TYR A 141 -14.04 -0.86 17.08
C TYR A 141 -14.05 -0.51 15.58
N ALA A 142 -13.12 0.35 15.12
CA ALA A 142 -13.03 0.76 13.73
C ALA A 142 -12.57 -0.39 12.82
N TYR A 143 -11.88 -1.40 13.36
CA TYR A 143 -11.39 -2.54 12.57
C TYR A 143 -12.55 -3.39 12.06
N ILE A 144 -13.66 -3.44 12.81
CA ILE A 144 -14.89 -4.11 12.40
C ILE A 144 -15.42 -3.47 11.11
N PHE A 145 -15.50 -2.14 11.06
CA PHE A 145 -15.96 -1.44 9.86
C PHE A 145 -15.01 -1.63 8.69
N MET A 146 -13.70 -1.68 8.93
CA MET A 146 -12.71 -1.95 7.87
C MET A 146 -12.93 -3.32 7.22
N CYS A 147 -13.22 -4.37 7.99
CA CYS A 147 -13.49 -5.71 7.46
C CYS A 147 -14.89 -5.79 6.84
N CYS A 148 -15.93 -5.41 7.58
CA CYS A 148 -17.32 -5.64 7.19
C CYS A 148 -17.82 -4.71 6.08
N ALA A 149 -17.31 -3.48 5.96
CA ALA A 149 -17.72 -2.56 4.90
C ALA A 149 -16.99 -2.82 3.57
N SER A 150 -15.91 -3.59 3.59
CA SER A 150 -15.04 -3.81 2.43
C SER A 150 -15.49 -4.97 1.54
N TYR A 151 -16.79 -5.18 1.33
CA TYR A 151 -17.34 -6.33 0.56
C TYR A 151 -16.68 -6.59 -0.81
N ARG A 152 -16.19 -5.53 -1.47
CA ARG A 152 -15.52 -5.62 -2.78
C ARG A 152 -14.20 -6.39 -2.70
N ILE A 153 -13.56 -6.44 -1.53
CA ILE A 153 -12.26 -7.07 -1.35
C ILE A 153 -12.34 -8.59 -1.54
N HIS A 154 -13.40 -9.24 -1.05
CA HIS A 154 -13.64 -10.67 -1.30
C HIS A 154 -13.79 -10.92 -2.79
N SER A 155 -14.46 -10.01 -3.51
CA SER A 155 -14.60 -10.13 -4.95
C SER A 155 -13.26 -10.01 -5.69
N ILE A 156 -12.40 -9.06 -5.30
CA ILE A 156 -11.08 -8.84 -5.90
C ILE A 156 -10.13 -10.02 -5.65
N TYR A 157 -10.06 -10.50 -4.41
CA TYR A 157 -9.16 -11.58 -4.04
C TYR A 157 -9.69 -12.94 -4.50
N ILE A 158 -10.83 -13.40 -3.98
CA ILE A 158 -11.23 -14.82 -4.08
C ILE A 158 -12.26 -15.12 -5.17
N LEU A 159 -12.93 -14.13 -5.75
CA LEU A 159 -13.89 -14.36 -6.85
C LEU A 159 -13.37 -14.00 -8.23
N ARG A 160 -12.27 -13.25 -8.32
CA ARG A 160 -11.68 -12.77 -9.60
C ARG A 160 -10.18 -13.04 -9.71
N LEU A 161 -9.49 -13.33 -8.60
CA LEU A 161 -8.06 -13.70 -8.60
C LEU A 161 -7.15 -12.65 -9.26
N PHE A 162 -7.46 -11.36 -9.05
CA PHE A 162 -6.74 -10.25 -9.67
C PHE A 162 -5.28 -10.17 -9.19
N ASN A 163 -4.40 -9.56 -10.00
CA ASN A 163 -3.01 -9.38 -9.61
C ASN A 163 -2.77 -8.26 -8.58
N ASP A 164 -3.71 -7.31 -8.45
CA ASP A 164 -3.65 -6.21 -7.46
C ASP A 164 -3.39 -6.69 -6.03
N PRO A 165 -4.10 -7.72 -5.50
CA PRO A 165 -3.77 -8.38 -4.25
C PRO A 165 -2.29 -8.61 -3.96
N ILE A 166 -1.56 -9.18 -4.93
CA ILE A 166 -0.16 -9.55 -4.76
C ILE A 166 0.71 -8.30 -4.71
N ALA A 167 0.49 -7.36 -5.66
CA ALA A 167 1.21 -6.10 -5.71
C ALA A 167 1.01 -5.26 -4.44
N MET A 168 -0.22 -5.20 -3.95
CA MET A 168 -0.59 -4.44 -2.76
C MET A 168 -0.07 -5.09 -1.47
N LEU A 169 -0.02 -6.43 -1.37
CA LEU A 169 0.61 -7.11 -0.24
C LEU A 169 2.07 -6.70 -0.10
N PHE A 170 2.85 -6.73 -1.20
CA PHE A 170 4.24 -6.27 -1.20
C PHE A 170 4.37 -4.81 -0.74
N LEU A 171 3.47 -3.92 -1.20
CA LEU A 171 3.43 -2.53 -0.75
C LEU A 171 3.13 -2.41 0.74
N TYR A 172 2.14 -3.15 1.27
CA TYR A 172 1.81 -3.10 2.70
C TYR A 172 2.96 -3.64 3.55
N ILE A 173 3.63 -4.72 3.12
CA ILE A 173 4.84 -5.22 3.80
C ILE A 173 5.93 -4.14 3.77
N ALA A 174 6.12 -3.44 2.65
CA ALA A 174 7.08 -2.35 2.57
C ALA A 174 6.77 -1.24 3.59
N VAL A 175 5.50 -0.82 3.68
CA VAL A 175 5.05 0.19 4.66
C VAL A 175 5.30 -0.29 6.10
N ASP A 176 4.95 -1.53 6.43
CA ASP A 176 5.19 -2.07 7.77
C ASP A 176 6.69 -2.13 8.12
N LEU A 177 7.55 -2.47 7.14
CA LEU A 177 9.00 -2.45 7.30
C LEU A 177 9.54 -1.03 7.48
N PHE A 178 8.99 -0.02 6.79
CA PHE A 178 9.36 1.38 6.99
C PHE A 178 8.98 1.87 8.40
N LEU A 179 7.83 1.43 8.94
CA LEU A 179 7.44 1.70 10.34
C LEU A 179 8.38 1.05 11.36
N GLN A 180 9.16 0.04 10.96
CA GLN A 180 10.18 -0.63 11.77
C GLN A 180 11.60 -0.11 11.51
N ASP A 181 11.77 0.98 10.77
CA ASP A 181 13.08 1.50 10.33
C ASP A 181 13.91 0.50 9.49
N LYS A 182 13.28 -0.52 8.88
CA LYS A 182 13.93 -1.50 8.00
C LYS A 182 13.88 -1.06 6.53
N TRP A 183 14.54 0.05 6.24
CA TRP A 183 14.42 0.75 4.95
C TRP A 183 14.88 -0.05 3.73
N SER A 184 16.01 -0.76 3.80
CA SER A 184 16.52 -1.55 2.66
C SER A 184 15.54 -2.63 2.22
N THR A 185 15.04 -3.42 3.18
CA THR A 185 14.06 -4.48 2.91
C THR A 185 12.72 -3.88 2.48
N GLY A 186 12.31 -2.75 3.06
CA GLY A 186 11.12 -2.03 2.63
C GLY A 186 11.22 -1.56 1.18
N CYS A 187 12.35 -1.00 0.75
CA CYS A 187 12.61 -0.62 -0.64
C CYS A 187 12.60 -1.82 -1.60
N LEU A 188 13.16 -2.95 -1.17
CA LEU A 188 13.10 -4.20 -1.94
C LEU A 188 11.64 -4.66 -2.11
N MET A 189 10.86 -4.73 -1.02
CA MET A 189 9.45 -5.13 -1.07
C MET A 189 8.61 -4.16 -1.91
N PHE A 190 8.87 -2.85 -1.80
CA PHE A 190 8.24 -1.84 -2.63
C PHE A 190 8.51 -2.09 -4.13
N SER A 191 9.77 -2.36 -4.48
CA SER A 191 10.17 -2.68 -5.85
C SER A 191 9.51 -3.97 -6.35
N LEU A 192 9.45 -5.02 -5.52
CA LEU A 192 8.73 -6.24 -5.89
C LEU A 192 7.25 -5.97 -6.17
N GLY A 193 6.58 -5.10 -5.39
CA GLY A 193 5.23 -4.65 -5.69
C GLY A 193 5.11 -3.95 -7.06
N VAL A 194 6.03 -3.03 -7.37
CA VAL A 194 6.11 -2.38 -8.70
C VAL A 194 6.30 -3.40 -9.82
N SER A 195 7.12 -4.44 -9.59
CA SER A 195 7.38 -5.48 -10.60
C SER A 195 6.15 -6.34 -10.91
N VAL A 196 5.13 -6.35 -10.05
CA VAL A 196 3.87 -7.05 -10.30
C VAL A 196 2.86 -6.11 -10.96
N LYS A 197 2.75 -4.86 -10.50
CA LYS A 197 1.82 -3.89 -11.07
C LYS A 197 2.37 -2.48 -11.00
N MET A 198 2.45 -1.83 -12.15
CA MET A 198 2.99 -0.47 -12.27
C MET A 198 2.28 0.58 -11.39
N ASN A 199 1.01 0.35 -11.01
CA ASN A 199 0.26 1.29 -10.16
C ASN A 199 0.94 1.55 -8.80
N VAL A 200 1.76 0.61 -8.31
CA VAL A 200 2.54 0.80 -7.08
C VAL A 200 3.60 1.90 -7.24
N LEU A 201 4.01 2.21 -8.47
CA LEU A 201 4.93 3.32 -8.76
C LEU A 201 4.35 4.68 -8.34
N LEU A 202 3.03 4.82 -8.24
CA LEU A 202 2.37 6.06 -7.79
C LEU A 202 2.74 6.45 -6.36
N PHE A 203 3.24 5.51 -5.55
CA PHE A 203 3.73 5.78 -4.20
C PHE A 203 5.22 6.20 -4.16
N ALA A 204 5.95 6.07 -5.28
CA ALA A 204 7.39 6.36 -5.34
C ALA A 204 7.74 7.81 -4.99
N PRO A 205 6.98 8.86 -5.39
CA PRO A 205 7.29 10.23 -4.98
C PRO A 205 7.24 10.41 -3.46
N ALA A 206 6.24 9.83 -2.80
CA ALA A 206 6.14 9.88 -1.34
C ALA A 206 7.30 9.14 -0.67
N LEU A 207 7.65 7.94 -1.17
CA LEU A 207 8.79 7.18 -0.69
C LEU A 207 10.11 7.95 -0.86
N LEU A 208 10.33 8.58 -2.02
CA LEU A 208 11.53 9.39 -2.27
C LEU A 208 11.68 10.52 -1.25
N VAL A 209 10.59 11.25 -0.98
CA VAL A 209 10.59 12.31 0.05
C VAL A 209 10.93 11.73 1.42
N LEU A 210 10.34 10.59 1.80
CA LEU A 210 10.64 9.95 3.07
C LEU A 210 12.11 9.51 3.19
N LEU A 211 12.68 8.96 2.12
CA LEU A 211 14.09 8.56 2.08
C LEU A 211 15.02 9.77 2.21
N LEU A 212 14.75 10.85 1.46
CA LEU A 212 15.53 12.08 1.53
C LEU A 212 15.48 12.70 2.93
N VAL A 213 14.30 12.77 3.53
CA VAL A 213 14.11 13.35 4.87
C VAL A 213 14.75 12.48 5.96
N ARG A 214 14.65 11.15 5.86
CA ARG A 214 15.15 10.23 6.89
C ARG A 214 16.66 10.00 6.80
N HIS A 215 17.22 9.94 5.59
CA HIS A 215 18.58 9.45 5.35
C HIS A 215 19.47 10.44 4.59
N GLY A 216 18.94 11.53 4.05
CA GLY A 216 19.69 12.48 3.21
C GLY A 216 19.94 11.96 1.79
N THR A 217 20.58 12.79 0.96
CA THR A 217 20.75 12.57 -0.49
C THR A 217 21.60 11.34 -0.81
N MET A 218 22.79 11.23 -0.22
CA MET A 218 23.77 10.18 -0.53
C MET A 218 23.27 8.77 -0.18
N ALA A 219 22.64 8.61 0.99
CA ALA A 219 22.06 7.34 1.39
C ALA A 219 20.80 7.01 0.58
N THR A 220 20.01 8.02 0.20
CA THR A 220 18.85 7.84 -0.70
C THR A 220 19.27 7.20 -2.02
N ALA A 221 20.41 7.59 -2.60
CA ALA A 221 20.92 6.97 -3.82
C ALA A 221 21.06 5.43 -3.68
N LYS A 222 21.57 4.95 -2.53
CA LYS A 222 21.67 3.50 -2.26
C LYS A 222 20.31 2.81 -2.23
N TYR A 223 19.31 3.42 -1.59
CA TYR A 223 17.94 2.87 -1.56
C TYR A 223 17.29 2.88 -2.94
N LEU A 224 17.52 3.91 -3.75
CA LEU A 224 17.06 3.95 -5.14
C LEU A 224 17.70 2.83 -5.97
N THR A 225 18.97 2.51 -5.74
CA THR A 225 19.60 1.33 -6.36
C THR A 225 18.91 0.03 -5.95
N ILE A 226 18.56 -0.14 -4.67
CA ILE A 226 17.79 -1.30 -4.21
C ILE A 226 16.41 -1.36 -4.88
N CYS A 227 15.78 -0.22 -5.15
CA CYS A 227 14.53 -0.18 -5.89
C CYS A 227 14.72 -0.53 -7.38
N ALA A 228 15.80 -0.06 -8.02
CA ALA A 228 16.02 -0.23 -9.45
C ALA A 228 16.50 -1.65 -9.83
N LEU A 229 17.38 -2.25 -9.02
CA LEU A 229 18.01 -3.54 -9.34
C LEU A 229 16.99 -4.68 -9.58
N PRO A 230 15.98 -4.92 -8.74
CA PRO A 230 14.99 -5.96 -8.99
C PRO A 230 14.23 -5.76 -10.30
N GLN A 231 13.94 -4.52 -10.70
CA GLN A 231 13.25 -4.24 -11.96
C GLN A 231 14.09 -4.68 -13.16
N ILE A 232 15.39 -4.38 -13.13
CA ILE A 232 16.31 -4.76 -14.20
C ILE A 232 16.49 -6.27 -14.22
N ILE A 233 16.81 -6.88 -13.07
CA ILE A 233 17.11 -8.31 -12.94
C ILE A 233 15.94 -9.17 -13.43
N LEU A 234 14.72 -8.88 -12.97
CA LEU A 234 13.54 -9.61 -13.39
C LEU A 234 13.23 -9.39 -14.88
N ALA A 235 13.55 -8.21 -15.41
CA ALA A 235 13.26 -7.88 -16.80
C ALA A 235 14.30 -8.43 -17.81
N ILE A 236 15.46 -8.95 -17.36
CA ILE A 236 16.58 -9.33 -18.25
C ILE A 236 16.13 -10.14 -19.48
N PRO A 237 15.36 -11.25 -19.36
CA PRO A 237 15.01 -12.06 -20.52
C PRO A 237 14.21 -11.30 -21.57
N PHE A 238 13.35 -10.38 -21.14
CA PHE A 238 12.49 -9.57 -22.00
C PHE A 238 13.24 -8.38 -22.60
N LEU A 239 14.12 -7.76 -21.79
CA LEU A 239 14.98 -6.66 -22.24
C LEU A 239 15.98 -7.12 -23.30
N LEU A 240 16.49 -8.35 -23.24
CA LEU A 240 17.43 -8.88 -24.23
C LEU A 240 16.76 -9.11 -25.60
N VAL A 241 15.46 -9.39 -25.64
CA VAL A 241 14.72 -9.64 -26.88
C VAL A 241 14.16 -8.36 -27.48
N ASN A 242 13.48 -7.55 -26.67
CA ASN A 242 12.89 -6.29 -27.12
C ASN A 242 12.77 -5.28 -25.97
N PRO A 243 13.83 -4.48 -25.70
CA PRO A 243 13.85 -3.55 -24.57
C PRO A 243 12.73 -2.50 -24.65
N TRP A 244 12.50 -1.93 -25.84
CA TRP A 244 11.46 -0.92 -26.03
C TRP A 244 10.06 -1.50 -25.90
N GLY A 245 9.83 -2.69 -26.46
CA GLY A 245 8.59 -3.43 -26.30
C GLY A 245 8.28 -3.69 -24.83
N TYR A 246 9.27 -4.15 -24.05
CA TYR A 246 9.10 -4.35 -22.61
C TYR A 246 8.72 -3.05 -21.89
N ILE A 247 9.47 -1.96 -22.06
CA ILE A 247 9.27 -0.72 -21.31
C ILE A 247 7.90 -0.10 -21.59
N ILE A 248 7.55 0.07 -22.88
CA ILE A 248 6.29 0.73 -23.28
C ILE A 248 5.09 -0.08 -22.80
N GLN A 249 5.20 -1.41 -22.85
CA GLN A 249 4.10 -2.29 -22.55
C GLN A 249 3.92 -2.50 -21.04
N SER A 250 5.00 -2.80 -20.31
CA SER A 250 4.95 -3.05 -18.85
C SER A 250 4.66 -1.80 -18.01
N PHE A 251 5.00 -0.60 -18.52
CA PHE A 251 4.75 0.68 -17.88
C PHE A 251 3.90 1.61 -18.78
N ASN A 252 2.77 1.10 -19.26
CA ASN A 252 1.92 1.80 -20.22
C ASN A 252 1.12 2.95 -19.57
N LEU A 253 1.74 4.13 -19.49
CA LEU A 253 1.10 5.38 -19.01
C LEU A 253 0.08 5.97 -20.01
N GLY A 254 0.05 5.50 -21.25
CA GLY A 254 -0.85 6.00 -22.30
C GLY A 254 -2.23 5.33 -22.32
N ARG A 255 -2.45 4.32 -21.48
CA ARG A 255 -3.71 3.57 -21.42
C ARG A 255 -4.86 4.47 -20.94
N GLN A 256 -5.93 4.52 -21.72
CA GLN A 256 -7.16 5.20 -21.35
C GLN A 256 -8.16 4.21 -20.73
N PHE A 257 -8.88 4.67 -19.70
CA PHE A 257 -10.00 3.91 -19.16
C PHE A 257 -11.19 4.02 -20.11
N PHE A 258 -11.86 2.91 -20.39
CA PHE A 258 -13.13 2.94 -21.12
C PHE A 258 -14.25 3.41 -20.19
N TYR A 259 -15.15 4.23 -20.71
CA TYR A 259 -16.29 4.74 -19.95
C TYR A 259 -17.21 3.61 -19.44
N VAL A 260 -17.34 2.52 -20.19
CA VAL A 260 -18.11 1.34 -19.75
C VAL A 260 -17.61 0.75 -18.44
N TRP A 261 -16.31 0.85 -18.16
CA TRP A 261 -15.66 0.31 -16.96
C TRP A 261 -15.52 1.33 -15.83
N THR A 262 -16.06 2.54 -15.97
CA THR A 262 -15.98 3.53 -14.89
C THR A 262 -16.90 3.18 -13.73
N VAL A 263 -16.35 3.17 -12.52
CA VAL A 263 -17.11 2.90 -11.29
C VAL A 263 -17.60 4.21 -10.66
N ASN A 264 -16.74 5.23 -10.61
CA ASN A 264 -17.00 6.47 -9.87
C ASN A 264 -17.41 7.64 -10.78
N TRP A 265 -17.26 7.51 -12.10
CA TRP A 265 -17.56 8.59 -13.06
C TRP A 265 -18.81 8.32 -13.90
N ARG A 266 -19.69 7.40 -13.48
CA ARG A 266 -20.92 7.08 -14.22
C ARG A 266 -21.93 8.24 -14.24
N LEU A 267 -21.72 9.23 -13.37
CA LEU A 267 -22.55 10.43 -13.26
C LEU A 267 -22.27 11.48 -14.34
N ILE A 268 -21.11 11.42 -15.01
CA ILE A 268 -20.76 12.35 -16.08
C ILE A 268 -20.98 11.71 -17.45
N PRO A 269 -21.36 12.49 -18.48
CA PRO A 269 -21.46 11.98 -19.84
C PRO A 269 -20.15 11.38 -20.37
N GLU A 270 -20.26 10.41 -21.29
CA GLU A 270 -19.11 9.70 -21.86
C GLU A 270 -18.16 10.63 -22.63
N ASP A 271 -18.73 11.59 -23.37
CA ASP A 271 -18.00 12.62 -24.10
C ASP A 271 -17.14 13.49 -23.17
N LEU A 272 -17.66 13.83 -21.98
CA LEU A 272 -16.89 14.57 -20.98
C LEU A 272 -15.81 13.69 -20.32
N PHE A 273 -16.10 12.42 -20.03
CA PHE A 273 -15.14 11.50 -19.43
C PHE A 273 -13.94 11.22 -20.36
N LEU A 274 -14.19 11.13 -21.67
CA LEU A 274 -13.16 10.91 -22.69
C LEU A 274 -12.46 12.20 -23.14
N ASP A 275 -12.94 13.38 -22.72
CA ASP A 275 -12.31 14.66 -23.05
C ASP A 275 -10.93 14.81 -22.38
N LYS A 276 -9.91 15.09 -23.19
CA LYS A 276 -8.55 15.32 -22.73
C LYS A 276 -8.45 16.53 -21.81
N LYS A 277 -9.26 17.58 -22.01
CA LYS A 277 -9.22 18.77 -21.14
C LYS A 277 -9.73 18.41 -19.75
N PHE A 278 -10.80 17.62 -19.67
CA PHE A 278 -11.31 17.10 -18.40
C PHE A 278 -10.27 16.25 -17.66
N GLN A 279 -9.60 15.32 -18.35
CA GLN A 279 -8.54 14.49 -17.76
C GLN A 279 -7.34 15.33 -17.26
N LEU A 280 -6.92 16.34 -18.03
CA LEU A 280 -5.87 17.28 -17.61
C LEU A 280 -6.29 18.13 -16.41
N LEU A 281 -7.55 18.56 -16.36
CA LEU A 281 -8.11 19.31 -15.22
C LEU A 281 -8.10 18.47 -13.95
N LEU A 282 -8.47 17.18 -14.03
CA LEU A 282 -8.39 16.25 -12.89
C LEU A 282 -6.95 16.09 -12.41
N LEU A 283 -6.00 15.91 -13.34
CA LEU A 283 -4.58 15.80 -13.01
C LEU A 283 -4.06 17.08 -12.34
N ALA A 284 -4.39 18.25 -12.89
CA ALA A 284 -4.01 19.54 -12.32
C ALA A 284 -4.60 19.75 -10.92
N SER A 285 -5.88 19.38 -10.72
CA SER A 285 -6.56 19.47 -9.43
C SER A 285 -5.90 18.58 -8.38
N HIS A 286 -5.51 17.36 -8.77
CA HIS A 286 -4.75 16.45 -7.91
C HIS A 286 -3.38 17.02 -7.53
N ALA A 287 -2.62 17.54 -8.50
CA ALA A 287 -1.32 18.16 -8.24
C ALA A 287 -1.45 19.38 -7.31
N VAL A 288 -2.44 20.24 -7.53
CA VAL A 288 -2.73 21.38 -6.63
C VAL A 288 -3.07 20.89 -5.23
N CYS A 289 -3.91 19.86 -5.08
CA CYS A 289 -4.25 19.30 -3.77
C CYS A 289 -3.00 18.77 -3.04
N LEU A 290 -2.11 18.05 -3.73
CA LEU A 290 -0.84 17.60 -3.17
C LEU A 290 0.05 18.78 -2.74
N LEU A 291 0.19 19.80 -3.60
CA LEU A 291 0.98 21.00 -3.28
C LEU A 291 0.43 21.74 -2.06
N LEU A 292 -0.89 21.90 -1.96
CA LEU A 292 -1.54 22.50 -0.79
C LEU A 292 -1.34 21.63 0.45
N PHE A 293 -1.42 20.30 0.34
CA PHE A 293 -1.15 19.39 1.45
C PHE A 293 0.29 19.53 1.95
N PHE A 294 1.27 19.53 1.04
CA PHE A 294 2.67 19.78 1.36
C PHE A 294 2.86 21.15 2.01
N HIS A 295 2.23 22.19 1.45
CA HIS A 295 2.32 23.55 1.96
C HIS A 295 1.64 23.73 3.31
N PHE A 296 0.50 23.09 3.61
CA PHE A 296 -0.23 23.35 4.86
C PHE A 296 0.10 22.37 5.98
N LYS A 297 0.30 21.09 5.67
CA LYS A 297 0.50 20.03 6.66
C LYS A 297 1.97 19.68 6.86
N TRP A 298 2.82 19.91 5.84
CA TRP A 298 4.23 19.48 5.83
C TRP A 298 5.21 20.65 5.63
N LYS A 299 4.85 21.88 6.08
CA LYS A 299 5.68 23.11 6.01
C LYS A 299 7.13 22.90 6.43
N ARG A 300 7.34 22.11 7.49
CA ARG A 300 8.67 21.82 8.04
C ARG A 300 9.55 21.06 7.04
N ILE A 301 8.97 20.14 6.29
CA ILE A 301 9.70 19.33 5.31
C ILE A 301 9.98 20.14 4.05
N LEU A 302 9.05 21.01 3.63
CA LEU A 302 9.31 21.97 2.55
C LEU A 302 10.53 22.85 2.88
N LEU A 303 10.57 23.42 4.10
CA LEU A 303 11.69 24.25 4.55
C LEU A 303 13.02 23.49 4.57
N LEU A 304 13.02 22.25 5.08
CA LEU A 304 14.23 21.41 5.09
C LEU A 304 14.70 21.07 3.66
N GLY A 305 13.78 20.73 2.76
CA GLY A 305 14.11 20.48 1.35
C GLY A 305 14.67 21.71 0.63
N CYS A 306 14.11 22.90 0.89
CA CYS A 306 14.63 24.17 0.37
C CYS A 306 16.05 24.45 0.85
N ILE A 307 16.34 24.22 2.14
CA ILE A 307 17.69 24.39 2.70
C ILE A 307 18.68 23.40 2.09
N GLU A 308 18.30 22.13 1.99
CA GLU A 308 19.12 21.06 1.40
C GLU A 308 19.42 21.34 -0.08
N LEU A 309 18.42 21.77 -0.86
CA LEU A 309 18.61 22.16 -2.27
C LEU A 309 19.56 23.35 -2.39
N SER A 310 19.40 24.36 -1.53
CA SER A 310 20.28 25.52 -1.50
C SER A 310 21.73 25.14 -1.19
N TRP A 311 21.96 24.22 -0.26
CA TRP A 311 23.29 23.74 0.12
C TRP A 311 23.97 22.87 -0.95
N ASN A 312 23.20 22.11 -1.72
CA ASN A 312 23.73 21.24 -2.78
C ASN A 312 23.91 21.94 -4.14
N THR A 313 23.61 23.24 -4.24
CA THR A 313 23.76 24.00 -5.50
C THR A 313 25.12 24.71 -5.54
N TYR A 314 26.05 24.23 -6.39
CA TYR A 314 27.35 24.87 -6.65
C TYR A 314 27.62 25.07 -8.16
N PRO A 315 28.05 26.28 -8.60
CA PRO A 315 28.16 27.51 -7.82
C PRO A 315 26.77 28.00 -7.38
N SER A 316 26.72 28.75 -6.28
CA SER A 316 25.45 29.25 -5.75
C SER A 316 24.82 30.25 -6.74
N THR A 317 23.49 30.23 -6.84
CA THR A 317 22.71 31.13 -7.68
C THR A 317 21.99 32.17 -6.82
N VAL A 318 21.49 33.25 -7.44
CA VAL A 318 20.60 34.21 -6.76
C VAL A 318 19.39 33.50 -6.17
N PHE A 319 18.84 32.53 -6.91
CA PHE A 319 17.71 31.72 -6.46
C PHE A 319 18.05 30.87 -5.24
N SER A 320 19.13 30.06 -5.29
CA SER A 320 19.51 29.18 -4.18
C SER A 320 19.88 29.97 -2.92
N SER A 321 20.54 31.13 -3.08
CA SER A 321 20.88 32.04 -1.98
C SER A 321 19.64 32.69 -1.37
N SER A 322 18.71 33.18 -2.20
CA SER A 322 17.45 33.78 -1.74
C SER A 322 16.58 32.75 -1.01
N LEU A 323 16.52 31.53 -1.55
CA LEU A 323 15.76 30.42 -0.97
C LEU A 323 16.32 30.00 0.39
N LEU A 324 17.65 30.01 0.56
CA LEU A 324 18.31 29.69 1.83
C LEU A 324 17.95 30.72 2.91
N HIS A 325 18.11 32.02 2.60
CA HIS A 325 17.83 33.10 3.55
C HIS A 325 16.34 33.21 3.87
N GLY A 326 15.46 33.06 2.87
CA GLY A 326 14.02 33.01 3.06
C GLY A 326 13.59 31.85 3.96
N SER A 327 14.18 30.67 3.78
CA SER A 327 13.90 29.50 4.63
C SER A 327 14.30 29.74 6.09
N HIS A 328 15.47 30.32 6.34
CA HIS A 328 15.93 30.64 7.69
C HIS A 328 15.10 31.75 8.34
N PHE A 329 14.69 32.78 7.59
CA PHE A 329 13.79 33.82 8.08
C PHE A 329 12.43 33.23 8.51
N ILE A 330 11.87 32.32 7.72
CA ILE A 330 10.62 31.61 8.08
C ILE A 330 10.81 30.77 9.35
N ILE A 331 11.94 30.09 9.51
CA ILE A 331 12.24 29.31 10.73
C ILE A 331 12.31 30.23 11.96
N LEU A 332 13.07 31.31 11.89
CA LEU A 332 13.26 32.24 13.00
C LEU A 332 11.94 32.93 13.40
N THR A 333 11.16 33.40 12.43
CA THR A 333 9.84 34.00 12.69
C THR A 333 8.86 32.97 13.26
N SER A 334 8.87 31.73 12.76
CA SER A 334 8.04 30.65 13.28
C SER A 334 8.41 30.26 14.72
N LEU A 335 9.70 30.28 15.07
CA LEU A 335 10.17 30.03 16.43
C LEU A 335 9.77 31.18 17.36
N TRP A 336 9.94 32.43 16.92
CA TRP A 336 9.58 33.62 17.69
C TRP A 336 8.09 33.66 18.07
N TRP A 337 7.23 33.18 17.17
CA TRP A 337 5.78 33.16 17.36
C TRP A 337 5.26 31.82 17.89
N SER A 338 6.16 30.84 18.10
CA SER A 338 5.75 29.55 18.64
C SER A 338 5.34 29.71 20.11
N PRO A 339 4.16 29.20 20.52
CA PRO A 339 3.80 29.21 21.93
C PRO A 339 4.86 28.43 22.72
N LEU A 340 5.35 29.01 23.81
CA LEU A 340 6.36 28.42 24.67
C LEU A 340 5.96 26.98 25.00
N TYR A 341 6.87 26.03 24.73
CA TYR A 341 6.72 24.65 25.15
C TYR A 341 6.54 24.62 26.68
N THR A 342 5.30 24.40 27.13
CA THR A 342 5.01 24.11 28.52
C THR A 342 5.11 22.59 28.68
N PRO A 343 6.17 22.05 29.32
CA PRO A 343 6.25 20.63 29.57
C PRO A 343 5.02 20.22 30.38
N GLN A 344 4.22 19.28 29.87
CA GLN A 344 3.17 18.67 30.67
C GLN A 344 3.83 18.00 31.88
N LYS A 345 3.54 18.49 33.09
CA LYS A 345 3.86 17.76 34.33
C LYS A 345 3.20 16.40 34.24
N LYS A 346 3.97 15.34 34.00
CA LYS A 346 3.52 13.97 34.23
C LYS A 346 3.15 13.88 35.71
N VAL A 347 1.86 13.87 36.01
CA VAL A 347 1.37 13.55 37.35
C VAL A 347 1.63 12.07 37.54
N VAL A 348 2.73 11.74 38.22
CA VAL A 348 3.00 10.37 38.67
C VAL A 348 1.99 10.08 39.78
N VAL A 349 0.86 9.47 39.43
CA VAL A 349 -0.05 8.92 40.41
C VAL A 349 0.60 7.67 40.96
N ALA A 350 1.18 7.76 42.16
CA ALA A 350 1.65 6.59 42.88
C ALA A 350 0.43 5.71 43.23
N SER A 351 0.17 4.69 42.41
CA SER A 351 -0.75 3.63 42.81
C SER A 351 -0.09 2.85 43.94
N LYS A 352 -0.53 3.04 45.18
CA LYS A 352 -0.24 2.07 46.24
C LYS A 352 -0.79 0.72 45.78
N MET A 353 0.10 -0.24 45.54
CA MET A 353 -0.28 -1.64 45.41
C MET A 353 -0.87 -2.04 46.76
N HIS A 354 -2.14 -2.44 46.76
CA HIS A 354 -2.82 -3.08 47.89
C HIS A 354 -3.01 -4.56 47.58
#